data_AF-A0A9W5VMR2-F1
#
_entry.id   AF-A0A9W5VMR2-F1
#
_cell.length_a   1.000
_cell.length_b   1.000
_cell.length_c   1.000
_cell.angle_alpha   90.00
_cell.angle_beta   90.00
_cell.angle_gamma   90.00
#
_symmetry.space_group_name_H-M   'P 1'
#
loop_
_entity.id
_entity.type
_entity.pdbx_description
1 polymer ?
#
loop_
_entity_poly.entity_id
_entity_poly.type
_entity_poly.pdbx_seq_one_letter_code
_entity_poly.pdbx_strand_id
1 'polypeptide(L)'
;MNEHNIWVGVIILILLVYVIRQQVTPRTPKRFHFYTMPVVALFATYKNFHYPITGILMLNYIISVGVSIFFGYVQAGYIKLHQVNSVWVMQGDGRYVVSWLALLIVKVGIRVIFIVLGHKGALHNGLYIYKFRLFLDKILGTSYPLSTIPINFSQIIKEKVVSDIAQTISSL
;
A
#
# COMPACT_ATOMS: atom_id res chain seq x y z
N MET A 1 -18.07 -2.33 19.91
CA MET A 1 -16.65 -2.19 19.52
C MET A 1 -15.91 -3.25 20.29
N ASN A 2 -15.36 -4.27 19.63
CA ASN A 2 -14.77 -5.42 20.33
C ASN A 2 -13.55 -4.96 21.15
N GLU A 3 -13.40 -5.43 22.38
CA GLU A 3 -12.28 -5.10 23.26
C GLU A 3 -10.92 -5.32 22.57
N HIS A 4 -10.85 -6.31 21.68
CA HIS A 4 -9.70 -6.59 20.83
C HIS A 4 -9.29 -5.41 19.94
N ASN A 5 -10.24 -4.63 19.42
CA ASN A 5 -9.93 -3.48 18.55
C ASN A 5 -9.32 -2.31 19.34
N ILE A 6 -9.67 -2.19 20.63
CA ILE A 6 -9.13 -1.16 21.51
C ILE A 6 -7.66 -1.43 21.78
N TRP A 7 -7.29 -2.67 22.11
CA TRP A 7 -5.90 -3.06 22.35
C TRP A 7 -5.02 -2.91 21.11
N VAL A 8 -5.52 -3.29 19.93
CA VAL A 8 -4.80 -3.09 18.67
C VAL A 8 -4.54 -1.60 18.43
N GLY A 9 -5.54 -0.74 18.64
CA GLY A 9 -5.38 0.72 18.51
C GLY A 9 -4.33 1.30 19.47
N VAL A 10 -4.31 0.84 20.72
CA VAL A 10 -3.32 1.27 21.72
C VAL A 10 -1.89 0.86 21.32
N ILE A 11 -1.71 -0.37 20.83
CA ILE A 11 -0.40 -0.87 20.38
C ILE A 11 0.12 -0.05 19.20
N ILE A 12 -0.73 0.22 18.20
CA ILE A 12 -0.37 1.06 17.05
C ILE A 12 0.03 2.46 17.50
N LEU A 13 -0.72 3.05 18.45
CA LEU A 13 -0.40 4.37 18.98
C LEU A 13 0.96 4.40 19.69
N ILE A 14 1.25 3.39 20.53
CA ILE A 14 2.54 3.28 21.24
C ILE A 14 3.69 3.13 20.23
N LEU A 15 3.53 2.29 19.22
CA LEU A 15 4.52 2.11 18.15
C LEU A 15 4.74 3.42 17.38
N LEU A 16 3.67 4.14 17.07
CA LEU A 16 3.74 5.41 16.35
C LEU A 16 4.51 6.47 17.16
N VAL A 17 4.21 6.60 18.46
CA VAL A 17 4.95 7.49 19.37
C VAL A 17 6.42 7.08 19.48
N TYR A 18 6.69 5.77 19.60
CA TYR A 18 8.06 5.24 19.65
C TYR A 18 8.84 5.57 18.37
N VAL A 19 8.23 5.38 17.20
CA VAL A 19 8.84 5.70 15.90
C VAL A 19 9.10 7.20 15.77
N ILE A 20 8.15 8.06 16.13
CA ILE A 20 8.35 9.52 16.10
C ILE A 20 9.52 9.92 17.01
N ARG A 21 9.54 9.41 18.25
CA ARG A 21 10.64 9.68 19.18
C ARG A 21 11.99 9.21 18.61
N GLN A 22 12.00 8.04 17.98
CA GLN A 22 13.20 7.50 17.32
C GLN A 22 13.74 8.46 16.24
N GLN A 23 12.87 9.09 15.44
CA GLN A 23 13.28 10.02 14.39
C GLN A 23 13.86 11.35 14.90
N VAL A 24 13.38 11.84 16.05
CA VAL A 24 13.84 13.12 16.64
C VAL A 24 15.10 12.95 17.51
N THR A 25 15.39 11.72 17.93
CA THR A 25 16.58 11.42 18.75
C THR A 25 17.84 11.43 17.89
N PRO A 26 18.90 12.17 18.25
CA PRO A 26 20.16 12.20 17.50
C PRO A 26 20.77 10.80 17.36
N ARG A 27 21.23 10.46 16.16
CA ARG A 27 21.85 9.16 15.88
C ARG A 27 23.11 9.31 15.08
N THR A 28 24.07 8.41 15.34
CA THR A 28 25.25 8.29 14.51
C THR A 28 24.89 7.67 13.16
N PRO A 29 25.39 8.24 12.03
CA PRO A 29 25.13 7.68 10.72
C PRO A 29 25.80 6.30 10.58
N LYS A 30 24.98 5.25 10.57
CA LYS A 30 25.47 3.90 10.23
C LYS A 30 25.73 3.87 8.72
N ARG A 31 27.01 3.89 8.32
CA ARG A 31 27.47 3.94 6.92
C ARG A 31 27.00 2.78 6.03
N PHE A 32 26.49 1.68 6.61
CA PHE A 32 26.41 0.39 5.92
C PHE A 32 25.06 0.03 5.29
N HIS A 33 23.98 0.78 5.51
CA HIS A 33 22.63 0.35 5.09
C HIS A 33 21.99 1.14 3.95
N PHE A 34 22.59 2.24 3.48
CA PHE A 34 21.92 3.09 2.49
C PHE A 34 21.76 2.45 1.11
N TYR A 35 22.72 1.63 0.66
CA TYR A 35 22.67 0.99 -0.66
C TYR A 35 22.02 -0.39 -0.65
N THR A 36 22.16 -1.14 0.45
CA THR A 36 21.67 -2.52 0.55
C THR A 36 20.18 -2.56 0.89
N MET A 37 19.69 -1.64 1.73
CA MET A 37 18.31 -1.65 2.20
C MET A 37 17.27 -1.49 1.07
N PRO A 38 17.44 -0.61 0.07
CA PRO A 38 16.51 -0.53 -1.06
C PRO A 38 16.47 -1.83 -1.88
N VAL A 39 17.63 -2.43 -2.13
CA VAL A 39 17.74 -3.69 -2.90
C VAL A 39 17.07 -4.84 -2.16
N VAL A 40 17.30 -4.95 -0.85
CA VAL A 40 16.65 -5.95 0.01
C VAL A 40 15.13 -5.73 0.06
N ALA A 41 14.68 -4.48 0.14
CA ALA A 41 13.25 -4.15 0.14
C ALA A 41 12.57 -4.51 -1.20
N LEU A 42 13.21 -4.22 -2.34
CA LEU A 42 12.73 -4.62 -3.66
C LEU A 42 12.65 -6.14 -3.79
N PHE A 43 13.70 -6.85 -3.37
CA PHE A 43 13.76 -8.31 -3.42
C PHE A 43 12.72 -8.98 -2.53
N ALA A 44 12.55 -8.50 -1.29
CA ALA A 44 11.52 -8.98 -0.37
C ALA A 44 10.12 -8.73 -0.94
N THR A 45 9.91 -7.57 -1.58
CA THR A 45 8.61 -7.27 -2.22
C THR A 45 8.35 -8.21 -3.38
N TYR A 46 9.33 -8.42 -4.26
CA TYR A 46 9.22 -9.36 -5.39
C TYR A 46 8.92 -10.79 -4.92
N LYS A 47 9.63 -11.29 -3.90
CA LYS A 47 9.39 -12.63 -3.33
C LYS A 47 7.99 -12.80 -2.74
N ASN A 48 7.40 -11.72 -2.21
CA ASN A 48 6.07 -11.77 -1.60
C ASN A 48 4.92 -11.67 -2.63
N PHE A 49 5.21 -11.36 -3.90
CA PHE A 49 4.20 -11.35 -4.96
C PHE A 49 3.83 -12.78 -5.37
N HIS A 50 2.75 -13.30 -4.80
CA HIS A 50 2.18 -14.61 -5.15
C HIS A 50 1.26 -14.57 -6.39
N TYR A 51 0.92 -13.38 -6.88
CA TYR A 51 0.00 -13.20 -8.01
C TYR A 51 0.73 -12.68 -9.25
N PRO A 52 0.29 -13.08 -10.47
CA PRO A 52 0.84 -12.53 -11.70
C PRO A 52 0.70 -11.01 -11.70
N ILE A 53 1.82 -10.33 -11.93
CA ILE A 53 1.88 -8.87 -11.95
C ILE A 53 1.08 -8.37 -13.16
N THR A 54 -0.15 -7.94 -12.92
CA THR A 54 -0.95 -7.24 -13.92
C THR A 54 -0.38 -5.84 -14.16
N GLY A 55 -0.59 -5.28 -15.36
CA GLY A 55 -0.07 -3.93 -15.70
C GLY A 55 -0.51 -2.85 -14.70
N ILE A 56 -1.71 -2.99 -14.13
CA ILE A 56 -2.23 -2.08 -13.08
C ILE A 56 -1.46 -2.21 -11.77
N LEU A 57 -1.12 -3.44 -11.35
CA LEU A 57 -0.30 -3.68 -10.16
C LEU A 57 1.13 -3.16 -10.35
N MET A 58 1.68 -3.32 -11.55
CA MET A 58 2.99 -2.76 -11.90
C MET A 58 3.00 -1.23 -11.86
N LEU A 59 1.96 -0.59 -12.41
CA LEU A 59 1.79 0.86 -12.36
C LEU A 59 1.67 1.36 -10.90
N ASN A 60 0.88 0.69 -10.07
CA ASN A 60 0.77 1.01 -8.63
C ASN A 60 2.13 0.95 -7.95
N TYR A 61 2.90 -0.11 -8.24
CA TYR A 61 4.22 -0.29 -7.67
C TYR A 61 5.19 0.83 -8.08
N ILE A 62 5.24 1.16 -9.37
CA ILE A 62 6.11 2.24 -9.90
C ILE A 62 5.76 3.59 -9.27
N ILE A 63 4.46 3.93 -9.19
CA ILE A 63 4.02 5.18 -8.55
C ILE A 63 4.37 5.18 -7.07
N SER A 64 4.14 4.07 -6.36
CA SER A 64 4.45 3.96 -4.93
C SER A 64 5.95 4.09 -4.64
N VAL A 65 6.80 3.49 -5.48
CA VAL A 65 8.26 3.63 -5.40
C VAL A 65 8.66 5.07 -5.70
N GLY A 66 8.15 5.68 -6.78
CA GLY A 66 8.45 7.06 -7.14
C GLY A 66 8.10 8.05 -6.03
N VAL A 67 6.92 7.90 -5.41
CA VAL A 67 6.50 8.72 -4.27
C VAL A 67 7.42 8.49 -3.06
N SER A 68 7.81 7.24 -2.78
CA SER A 68 8.74 6.93 -1.68
C SER A 68 10.10 7.61 -1.89
N ILE A 69 10.62 7.60 -3.12
CA ILE A 69 11.88 8.26 -3.47
C ILE A 69 11.74 9.78 -3.32
N PHE A 70 10.66 10.37 -3.82
CA PHE A 70 10.40 11.81 -3.72
C PHE A 70 10.37 12.27 -2.25
N PHE A 71 9.58 11.61 -1.40
CA PHE A 71 9.52 11.94 0.02
C PHE A 71 10.82 11.64 0.75
N GLY A 72 11.54 10.58 0.37
CA GLY A 72 12.88 10.29 0.90
C GLY A 72 13.89 11.40 0.59
N TYR A 73 13.85 11.95 -0.62
CA TYR A 73 14.66 13.09 -1.02
C TYR A 73 14.32 14.36 -0.23
N VAL A 74 13.02 14.67 -0.11
CA VAL A 74 12.55 15.80 0.71
C VAL A 74 12.98 15.65 2.17
N GLN A 75 12.83 14.45 2.74
CA GLN A 75 13.26 14.14 4.10
C GLN A 75 14.77 14.32 4.29
N ALA A 76 15.59 13.85 3.35
CA ALA A 76 17.04 14.01 3.40
C ALA A 76 17.45 15.49 3.48
N GLY A 77 16.74 16.38 2.80
CA GLY A 77 16.97 17.83 2.86
C GLY A 77 16.66 18.48 4.23
N TYR A 78 15.85 17.82 5.08
CA TYR A 78 15.53 18.30 6.43
C TYR A 78 16.35 17.64 7.55
N ILE A 79 17.30 16.77 7.20
CA ILE A 79 18.21 16.18 8.18
C ILE A 79 19.30 17.21 8.52
N LYS A 80 19.43 17.53 9.79
CA LYS A 80 20.51 18.39 10.29
C LYS A 80 21.66 17.53 10.78
N LEU A 81 22.86 17.85 10.31
CA LEU A 81 24.11 17.29 10.81
C LEU A 81 24.66 18.23 11.88
N HIS A 82 24.91 17.71 13.07
CA HIS A 82 25.56 18.45 14.14
C HIS A 82 26.58 17.56 14.85
N GLN A 83 27.51 18.19 15.56
CA GLN A 83 28.57 17.49 16.26
C GLN A 83 28.26 17.49 17.77
N VAL A 84 28.19 16.30 18.36
CA VAL A 84 27.99 16.11 19.81
C VAL A 84 29.14 15.26 20.32
N ASN A 85 29.91 15.76 21.28
CA ASN A 85 31.06 15.05 21.88
C ASN A 85 32.04 14.51 20.82
N SER A 86 32.41 15.34 19.85
CA SER A 86 33.28 14.99 18.73
C SER A 86 32.74 13.94 17.74
N VAL A 87 31.48 13.52 17.87
CA VAL A 87 30.83 12.58 16.94
C VAL A 87 29.79 13.29 16.08
N TRP A 88 29.84 13.05 14.77
CA TRP A 88 28.81 13.51 13.85
C TRP A 88 27.51 12.74 14.07
N VAL A 89 26.44 13.48 14.37
CA VAL A 89 25.10 12.92 14.56
C VAL A 89 24.13 13.56 13.57
N MET A 90 23.19 12.75 13.10
CA MET A 90 22.06 13.16 12.29
C MET A 90 20.83 13.31 13.18
N GLN A 91 20.10 14.39 13.01
CA GLN A 91 18.81 14.60 13.66
C GLN A 91 17.80 15.15 12.66
N GLY A 92 16.63 14.51 12.59
CA GLY A 92 15.50 15.00 11.82
C GLY A 92 14.82 16.15 12.56
N ASP A 93 14.48 17.21 11.83
CA ASP A 93 13.64 18.30 12.34
C ASP A 93 12.17 17.85 12.44
N GLY A 94 11.29 18.63 13.09
CA GLY A 94 9.85 18.35 13.10
C GLY A 94 9.26 18.25 11.68
N ARG A 95 9.84 18.98 10.72
CA ARG A 95 9.50 18.89 9.28
C ARG A 95 9.75 17.49 8.71
N TYR A 96 10.78 16.79 9.16
CA TYR A 96 11.06 15.41 8.77
C TYR A 96 9.88 14.49 9.15
N VAL A 97 9.37 14.65 10.38
CA VAL A 97 8.22 13.88 10.89
C VAL A 97 6.95 14.20 10.10
N VAL A 98 6.71 15.48 9.79
CA VAL A 98 5.57 15.90 8.95
C VAL A 98 5.66 15.29 7.55
N SER A 99 6.83 15.33 6.90
CA SER A 99 7.02 14.68 5.60
C SER A 99 6.83 13.17 5.67
N TRP A 100 7.22 12.52 6.77
CA TRP A 100 6.99 11.10 6.98
C TRP A 100 5.51 10.75 7.15
N LEU A 101 4.76 11.53 7.93
CA LEU A 101 3.31 11.37 8.06
C LEU A 101 2.60 11.61 6.72
N ALA A 102 3.00 12.64 5.98
CA ALA A 102 2.48 12.91 4.65
C ALA A 102 2.73 11.74 3.68
N LEU A 103 3.92 11.13 3.69
CA LEU A 103 4.24 9.94 2.91
C LEU A 103 3.29 8.77 3.23
N LEU A 104 2.99 8.53 4.52
CA LEU A 104 2.04 7.48 4.91
C LEU A 104 0.64 7.74 4.37
N ILE A 105 0.13 8.97 4.51
CA ILE A 105 -1.19 9.36 4.01
C ILE A 105 -1.25 9.17 2.49
N VAL A 106 -0.23 9.63 1.76
CA VAL A 106 -0.18 9.48 0.30
C VAL A 106 -0.11 8.01 -0.10
N LYS A 107 0.67 7.17 0.59
CA LYS A 107 0.73 5.72 0.33
C LYS A 107 -0.60 5.03 0.53
N VAL A 108 -1.30 5.35 1.63
CA VAL A 108 -2.64 4.83 1.89
C VAL A 108 -3.60 5.31 0.80
N GLY A 109 -3.55 6.58 0.43
CA GLY A 109 -4.36 7.16 -0.65
C GLY A 109 -4.15 6.45 -1.98
N ILE A 110 -2.90 6.27 -2.41
CA ILE A 110 -2.55 5.54 -3.65
C ILE A 110 -3.09 4.12 -3.58
N ARG A 111 -2.88 3.39 -2.48
CA ARG A 111 -3.39 2.02 -2.33
C ARG A 111 -4.90 1.97 -2.46
N VAL A 112 -5.63 2.87 -1.80
CA VAL A 112 -7.10 2.94 -1.89
C VAL A 112 -7.55 3.26 -3.31
N ILE A 113 -6.94 4.25 -3.97
CA ILE A 113 -7.24 4.61 -5.35
C ILE A 113 -7.04 3.42 -6.29
N PHE A 114 -5.93 2.69 -6.16
CA PHE A 114 -5.64 1.54 -7.00
C PHE A 114 -6.52 0.33 -6.69
N ILE A 115 -6.94 0.12 -5.45
CA ILE A 115 -7.96 -0.87 -5.10
C ILE A 115 -9.26 -0.51 -5.82
N VAL A 116 -9.72 0.75 -5.73
CA VAL A 116 -10.96 1.19 -6.38
C VAL A 116 -10.86 1.10 -7.91
N LEU A 117 -9.76 1.55 -8.51
CA LEU A 117 -9.54 1.49 -9.96
C LEU A 117 -9.38 0.05 -10.46
N GLY A 118 -8.65 -0.79 -9.73
CA GLY A 118 -8.50 -2.21 -10.03
C GLY A 118 -9.85 -2.94 -10.00
N HIS A 119 -10.72 -2.61 -9.05
CA HIS A 119 -12.09 -3.14 -8.99
C HIS A 119 -12.97 -2.61 -10.12
N LYS A 120 -12.90 -1.31 -10.45
CA LYS A 120 -13.62 -0.75 -11.61
C LYS A 120 -13.16 -1.35 -12.93
N GLY A 121 -11.85 -1.60 -13.08
CA GLY A 121 -11.27 -2.28 -14.23
C GLY A 121 -11.65 -3.76 -14.31
N ALA A 122 -11.67 -4.47 -13.17
CA ALA A 122 -12.12 -5.86 -13.09
C ALA A 122 -13.62 -6.01 -13.37
N LEU A 123 -14.45 -5.07 -12.91
CA LEU A 123 -15.86 -4.97 -13.26
C LEU A 123 -16.04 -4.75 -14.77
N HIS A 124 -15.31 -3.83 -15.36
CA HIS A 124 -15.44 -3.50 -16.79
C HIS A 124 -14.95 -4.65 -17.68
N ASN A 125 -13.82 -5.27 -17.36
CA ASN A 125 -13.28 -6.42 -18.08
C ASN A 125 -14.10 -7.69 -17.85
N GLY A 126 -14.62 -7.91 -16.64
CA GLY A 126 -15.56 -8.99 -16.34
C GLY A 126 -16.86 -8.86 -17.12
N LEU A 127 -17.36 -7.63 -17.32
CA LEU A 127 -18.54 -7.36 -18.14
C LEU A 127 -18.28 -7.62 -19.63
N TYR A 128 -17.07 -7.32 -20.13
CA TYR A 128 -16.68 -7.63 -21.50
C TYR A 128 -16.52 -9.13 -21.73
N ILE A 129 -15.86 -9.84 -20.82
CA ILE A 129 -15.74 -11.30 -20.86
C ILE A 129 -17.14 -11.95 -20.81
N TYR A 130 -18.05 -11.41 -19.98
CA TYR A 130 -19.44 -11.84 -19.91
C TYR A 130 -20.21 -11.60 -21.22
N LYS A 131 -20.11 -10.40 -21.80
CA LYS A 131 -20.74 -10.08 -23.09
C LYS A 131 -20.17 -10.92 -24.23
N PHE A 132 -18.87 -11.16 -24.23
CA PHE A 132 -18.20 -12.01 -25.21
C PHE A 132 -18.64 -13.46 -25.08
N ARG A 133 -18.79 -13.97 -23.85
CA ARG A 133 -19.33 -15.32 -23.61
C ARG A 133 -20.78 -15.43 -24.05
N LEU A 134 -21.64 -14.46 -23.73
CA LEU A 134 -23.03 -14.42 -24.23
C LEU A 134 -23.10 -14.37 -25.76
N PHE A 135 -22.17 -13.68 -26.41
CA PHE A 135 -22.05 -13.65 -27.86
C PHE A 135 -21.64 -15.02 -28.42
N LEU A 136 -20.66 -15.70 -27.80
CA LEU A 136 -20.26 -17.05 -28.17
C LEU A 136 -21.38 -18.07 -27.96
N ASP A 137 -22.10 -18.01 -26.85
CA ASP A 137 -23.23 -18.92 -26.56
C ASP A 137 -24.36 -18.75 -27.59
N LYS A 138 -24.60 -17.52 -28.05
CA LYS A 138 -25.57 -17.24 -29.13
C LYS A 138 -25.12 -17.77 -30.50
N ILE A 139 -23.83 -17.78 -30.77
CA ILE A 139 -23.25 -18.33 -32.02
C ILE A 139 -23.22 -19.85 -31.99
N LEU A 140 -22.88 -20.45 -30.84
CA LEU A 140 -22.66 -21.88 -30.70
C LEU A 140 -23.93 -22.67 -30.36
N GLY A 141 -25.06 -22.01 -30.09
CA GLY A 141 -26.35 -22.64 -29.82
C GLY A 141 -26.37 -23.43 -28.49
N THR A 142 -25.42 -23.18 -27.61
CA THR A 142 -25.28 -23.91 -26.34
C THR A 142 -26.08 -23.23 -25.24
N SER A 143 -27.26 -23.78 -24.94
CA SER A 143 -28.15 -23.35 -23.88
C SER A 143 -27.69 -23.87 -22.50
N TYR A 144 -26.64 -23.29 -21.92
CA TYR A 144 -26.33 -23.58 -20.51
C TYR A 144 -27.25 -22.79 -19.58
N PRO A 145 -27.81 -23.40 -18.51
CA PRO A 145 -28.71 -22.70 -17.60
C PRO A 145 -27.97 -21.58 -16.86
N LEU A 146 -28.44 -20.35 -17.04
CA LEU A 146 -27.95 -19.11 -16.44
C LEU A 146 -28.13 -19.03 -14.90
N SER A 147 -28.47 -20.12 -14.22
CA SER A 147 -28.97 -20.11 -12.84
C SER A 147 -27.90 -20.06 -11.74
N THR A 148 -26.61 -20.10 -12.08
CA THR A 148 -25.53 -20.15 -11.06
C THR A 148 -24.66 -18.90 -10.98
N ILE A 149 -25.03 -17.81 -11.66
CA ILE A 149 -24.34 -16.53 -11.50
C ILE A 149 -25.25 -15.58 -10.72
N PRO A 150 -24.91 -15.23 -9.47
CA PRO A 150 -25.76 -14.39 -8.65
C PRO A 150 -25.96 -13.03 -9.33
N ILE A 151 -27.23 -12.68 -9.57
CA ILE A 151 -27.74 -11.41 -10.13
C ILE A 151 -27.22 -10.19 -9.31
N ASN A 152 -26.67 -10.45 -8.12
CA ASN A 152 -26.12 -9.45 -7.22
C ASN A 152 -24.58 -9.38 -7.23
N PHE A 153 -23.94 -9.55 -8.40
CA PHE A 153 -22.50 -9.34 -8.58
C PHE A 153 -22.04 -7.97 -8.04
N SER A 154 -22.89 -6.93 -8.16
CA SER A 154 -22.66 -5.62 -7.57
C SER A 154 -22.63 -5.62 -6.03
N GLN A 155 -23.50 -6.38 -5.37
CA GLN A 155 -23.53 -6.46 -3.90
C GLN A 155 -22.37 -7.31 -3.37
N ILE A 156 -22.08 -8.44 -4.00
CA ILE A 156 -20.97 -9.33 -3.63
C ILE A 156 -19.63 -8.58 -3.77
N ILE A 157 -19.47 -7.76 -4.81
CA ILE A 157 -18.26 -6.93 -4.97
C ILE A 157 -18.22 -5.80 -3.95
N LYS A 158 -19.35 -5.15 -3.62
CA LYS A 158 -19.38 -4.13 -2.55
C LYS A 158 -18.97 -4.74 -1.20
N GLU A 159 -19.52 -5.89 -0.84
CA GLU A 159 -19.18 -6.58 0.41
C GLU A 159 -17.72 -7.00 0.44
N LYS A 160 -17.20 -7.53 -0.68
CA LYS A 160 -15.80 -7.93 -0.77
C LYS A 160 -14.84 -6.75 -0.75
N VAL A 161 -15.18 -5.63 -1.38
CA VAL A 161 -14.40 -4.37 -1.30
C VAL A 161 -14.37 -3.83 0.12
N VAL A 162 -15.51 -3.82 0.82
CA VAL A 162 -15.57 -3.36 2.21
C VAL A 162 -14.75 -4.30 3.11
N SER A 163 -14.85 -5.61 2.90
CA SER A 163 -14.04 -6.62 3.60
C SER A 163 -12.55 -6.44 3.35
N ASP A 164 -12.11 -6.32 2.10
CA ASP A 164 -10.69 -6.21 1.74
C ASP A 164 -10.10 -4.88 2.22
N ILE A 165 -10.87 -3.79 2.20
CA ILE A 165 -10.48 -2.50 2.80
C ILE A 165 -10.34 -2.65 4.32
N ALA A 166 -11.33 -3.27 4.99
CA ALA A 166 -11.28 -3.50 6.44
C ALA A 166 -10.09 -4.38 6.84
N GLN A 167 -9.82 -5.44 6.07
CA GLN A 167 -8.72 -6.37 6.31
C GLN A 167 -7.36 -5.68 6.06
N THR A 168 -7.27 -4.86 5.02
CA THR A 168 -6.08 -4.05 4.74
C THR A 168 -5.81 -3.05 5.85
N ILE A 169 -6.85 -2.39 6.37
CA ILE A 169 -6.74 -1.47 7.53
C ILE A 169 -6.31 -2.24 8.79
N SER A 170 -6.80 -3.45 9.01
CA SER A 170 -6.40 -4.27 10.17
C SER A 170 -4.99 -4.87 10.08
N SER A 171 -4.39 -4.91 8.89
CA SER A 171 -3.06 -5.47 8.62
C SER A 171 -1.92 -4.44 8.62
N LEU A 172 -2.27 -3.15 8.76
CA LEU A 172 -1.36 -2.01 8.87
C LEU A 172 -1.15 -1.64 10.34
#